data_AF-B9K8S1-F1
#
_entry.id   AF-B9K8S1-F1
#
_cell.length_a   1.000
_cell.length_b   1.000
_cell.length_c   1.000
_cell.angle_alpha   90.00
_cell.angle_beta   90.00
_cell.angle_gamma   90.00
#
_symmetry.space_group_name_H-M   'P 1'
#
loop_
_entity.id
_entity.type
_entity.pdbx_description
1 polymer ?
#
loop_
_entity_poly.entity_id
_entity_poly.type
_entity_poly.pdbx_seq_one_letter_code
_entity_poly.pdbx_strand_id
1 'polypeptide(L)' 'MKCFEKGLLVVPAGNNTVRLLPPLTVEYGEIDTALRILEEVLQEI' A
#
# COMPACT_ATOMS: atom_id res chain seq x y z
N MET A 1 -12.16 -2.31 -0.30
CA MET A 1 -11.19 -1.24 -0.59
C MET A 1 -10.06 -1.42 0.42
N LYS A 2 -9.49 -2.64 0.46
CA LYS A 2 -8.92 -3.26 1.67
C LYS A 2 -7.68 -2.53 2.21
N CYS A 3 -6.79 -2.07 1.33
CA CYS A 3 -5.63 -1.27 1.74
C CYS A 3 -6.03 0.05 2.43
N PHE A 4 -7.04 0.74 1.88
CA PHE A 4 -7.51 2.02 2.43
C PHE A 4 -8.15 1.84 3.81
N GLU A 5 -8.93 0.77 3.99
CA GLU A 5 -9.54 0.40 5.29
C GLU A 5 -8.49 0.11 6.36
N LYS A 6 -7.32 -0.42 5.96
CA LYS A 6 -6.17 -0.65 6.84
C LYS A 6 -5.21 0.54 6.95
N GLY A 7 -5.54 1.69 6.38
CA GLY A 7 -4.76 2.92 6.49
C GLY A 7 -3.64 3.09 5.44
N LEU A 8 -3.59 2.23 4.42
CA LEU A 8 -2.65 2.34 3.30
C LEU A 8 -3.36 2.91 2.06
N LEU A 9 -3.00 4.15 1.70
CA LEU A 9 -3.51 4.78 0.48
C LEU A 9 -2.78 4.24 -0.75
N VAL A 10 -3.53 3.64 -1.66
CA VAL A 10 -3.03 3.15 -2.96
C VAL A 10 -3.90 3.69 -4.07
N VAL A 11 -3.30 4.00 -5.23
CA VAL A 11 -4.00 4.56 -6.39
C VAL A 11 -4.01 3.56 -7.54
N PRO A 12 -5.17 3.33 -8.20
CA PRO A 12 -5.24 2.48 -9.38
C PRO A 12 -4.52 3.15 -10.56
N ALA A 13 -3.93 2.34 -11.43
CA ALA A 13 -3.30 2.78 -12.66
C ALA A 13 -3.70 1.86 -13.82
N GLY A 14 -4.62 2.32 -14.66
CA GLY A 14 -5.17 1.50 -15.73
C GLY A 14 -6.04 0.36 -15.20
N ASN A 15 -6.05 -0.77 -15.90
CA ASN A 15 -7.06 -1.81 -15.69
C ASN A 15 -6.70 -2.85 -14.62
N ASN A 16 -5.41 -3.10 -14.35
CA ASN A 16 -4.98 -4.16 -13.42
C ASN A 16 -3.66 -3.83 -12.69
N THR A 17 -3.36 -2.55 -12.53
CA THR A 17 -2.12 -2.12 -11.86
C THR A 17 -2.44 -1.15 -10.74
N VAL A 18 -1.65 -1.21 -9.67
CA VAL A 18 -1.71 -0.30 -8.53
C VAL A 18 -0.38 0.45 -8.44
N ARG A 19 -0.43 1.75 -8.14
CA ARG A 19 0.75 2.58 -7.90
C ARG A 19 0.96 2.81 -6.42
N LEU A 20 2.20 2.64 -5.99
CA LEU A 20 2.70 3.02 -4.68
C LEU A 20 3.58 4.26 -4.89
N LEU A 21 3.10 5.40 -4.42
CA LEU A 21 3.76 6.70 -4.57
C LEU A 21 3.98 7.29 -3.17
N PRO A 22 5.01 6.81 -2.44
CA PRO A 22 5.38 7.40 -1.17
C PRO A 22 6.00 8.79 -1.37
N PRO A 23 5.98 9.66 -0.35
CA PRO A 23 6.71 10.93 -0.38
C PRO A 23 8.22 10.68 -0.38
N LEU A 24 9.00 11.65 -0.89
CA LEU A 24 10.48 11.57 -0.92
C LEU A 24 11.13 11.67 0.47
N THR A 25 10.34 11.99 1.50
CA THR A 25 10.77 12.10 2.90
C THR A 25 10.45 10.85 3.71
N VAL A 26 9.94 9.79 3.08
CA VAL A 26 9.55 8.56 3.78
C VAL A 26 10.76 7.86 4.38
N GLU A 27 10.62 7.34 5.60
CA GLU A 27 11.66 6.54 6.26
C GLU A 27 11.48 5.04 5.98
N TYR A 28 12.55 4.26 6.14
CA TYR A 28 12.51 2.81 5.92
C TYR A 28 11.47 2.10 6.79
N GLY A 29 11.29 2.52 8.04
CA GLY A 29 10.27 1.92 8.94
C GLY A 29 8.82 2.20 8.49
N GLU A 30 8.58 3.33 7.84
CA GLU A 30 7.27 3.65 7.26
C GLU A 30 7.01 2.77 6.02
N ILE A 31 8.04 2.51 5.21
CA ILE A 31 7.98 1.57 4.08
C ILE A 31 7.66 0.16 4.59
N ASP A 32 8.36 -0.31 5.62
CA ASP A 32 8.13 -1.64 6.21
C ASP A 32 6.70 -1.78 6.74
N THR A 33 6.17 -0.72 7.36
CA THR A 33 4.78 -0.68 7.82
C THR A 33 3.79 -0.78 6.66
N ALA A 34 4.03 -0.03 5.58
CA ALA A 34 3.20 -0.08 4.38
C ALA A 34 3.24 -1.47 3.71
N LEU A 35 4.41 -2.11 3.65
CA LEU A 35 4.57 -3.46 3.09
C LEU A 35 3.85 -4.51 3.93
N ARG A 36 3.92 -4.42 5.27
CA ARG A 36 3.18 -5.32 6.15
C ARG A 36 1.66 -5.23 5.94
N ILE A 37 1.13 -4.01 5.85
CA ILE A 37 -0.30 -3.80 5.57
C ILE A 37 -0.67 -4.40 4.20
N LEU A 38 0.19 -4.20 3.19
CA LEU A 38 -0.03 -4.74 1.86
C LEU A 38 -0.05 -6.27 1.85
N GLU A 39 0.89 -6.92 2.56
CA GLU A 39 0.95 -8.37 2.70
C GLU A 39 -0.31 -8.93 3.37
N GLU A 40 -0.75 -8.34 4.48
CA GLU A 40 -1.99 -8.74 5.16
C GLU A 40 -3.20 -8.67 4.21
N VAL A 41 -3.33 -7.60 3.43
CA VAL A 41 -4.43 -7.46 2.47
C VAL A 41 -4.39 -8.53 1.39
N LEU A 42 -3.20 -8.87 0.89
CA LEU A 42 -3.03 -9.88 -0.15
C LEU A 42 -3.33 -11.29 0.36
N GLN A 43 -3.05 -11.59 1.63
CA GLN A 43 -3.38 -12.88 2.24
C GLN A 43 -4.89 -13.05 2.54
N GLU A 44 -5.63 -11.96 2.67
CA GLU A 44 -7.09 -11.98 2.87
C GLU A 44 -7.89 -12.17 1.57
N ILE A 45 -7.23 -12.29 0.41
CA ILE A 45 -7.85 -12.45 -0.92
C ILE A 45 -7.79 -13.91 -1.37
#